data_AF-A0A955BK12-F1
#
_entry.id   AF-A0A955BK12-F1
#
_cell.length_a   1.000
_cell.length_b   1.000
_cell.length_c   1.000
_cell.angle_alpha   90.00
_cell.angle_beta   90.00
_cell.angle_gamma   90.00
#
_symmetry.space_group_name_H-M   'P 1'
#
loop_
_entity.id
_entity.type
_entity.pdbx_description
1 polymer ?
#
loop_
_entity_poly.entity_id
_entity_poly.type
_entity_poly.pdbx_seq_one_letter_code
_entity_poly.pdbx_strand_id
1 'polypeptide(L)'
;TGKEANVRIEQSSGLSEDEIGRMRKDAEVHADEDRRQFELAEARNQAEHLCYSVEKAMKEHEDKLTDADKEPLSKAIERVREKIKGEDKDAIKSAVNELEQANQAFSKMLYERAQSSGGDTDGGASAPKGDDDTIDAEFEVKES
;
A
#
# COMPACT_ATOMS: atom_id res chain seq x y z
N THR A 1 -1.42 -19.16 22.18
CA THR A 1 -2.68 -18.51 22.58
C THR A 1 -3.85 -19.40 22.12
N GLY A 2 -4.25 -20.35 22.97
CA GLY A 2 -5.21 -21.41 22.62
C GLY A 2 -6.60 -21.18 23.20
N LYS A 3 -7.28 -20.10 22.78
CA LYS A 3 -8.69 -19.87 23.11
C LYS A 3 -9.52 -20.11 21.85
N GLU A 4 -10.02 -21.33 21.68
CA GLU A 4 -11.04 -21.62 20.67
C GLU A 4 -12.40 -21.16 21.20
N ALA A 5 -13.09 -20.33 20.42
CA ALA A 5 -14.50 -20.00 20.63
C ALA A 5 -15.33 -20.87 19.68
N ASN A 6 -16.06 -21.85 20.23
CA ASN A 6 -16.97 -22.68 19.45
C ASN A 6 -18.37 -22.06 19.50
N VAL A 7 -18.85 -21.59 18.34
CA VAL A 7 -20.25 -21.14 18.16
C VAL A 7 -21.00 -22.25 17.44
N ARG A 8 -21.87 -22.97 18.15
CA ARG A 8 -22.78 -23.96 17.57
C ARG A 8 -24.11 -23.30 17.26
N ILE A 9 -24.46 -23.21 15.98
CA ILE A 9 -25.77 -22.73 15.52
C ILE A 9 -26.74 -23.92 15.55
N GLU A 10 -27.65 -23.96 16.54
CA GLU A 10 -28.73 -24.94 16.60
C GLU A 10 -29.97 -24.37 15.88
N GLN A 11 -30.53 -25.15 14.94
CA GLN A 11 -31.63 -24.76 14.08
C GLN A 11 -32.92 -24.56 14.91
N SER A 12 -33.28 -23.31 15.20
CA SER A 12 -34.65 -22.98 15.62
C SER A 12 -35.21 -21.88 14.72
N SER A 13 -36.26 -22.24 13.97
CA SER A 13 -37.00 -21.48 12.96
C SER A 13 -36.17 -20.88 11.81
N GLY A 14 -36.12 -21.60 10.69
CA GLY A 14 -35.69 -21.02 9.41
C GLY A 14 -36.74 -20.07 8.83
N LEU A 15 -36.29 -19.13 8.01
CA LEU A 15 -37.10 -18.19 7.24
C LEU A 15 -38.19 -18.93 6.44
N SER A 16 -39.40 -18.40 6.41
CA SER A 16 -40.47 -18.88 5.51
C SER A 16 -40.12 -18.63 4.04
N GLU A 17 -40.72 -19.39 3.10
CA GLU A 17 -40.47 -19.19 1.66
C GLU A 17 -40.77 -17.75 1.19
N ASP A 18 -41.78 -17.10 1.77
CA ASP A 18 -42.12 -15.70 1.52
C ASP A 18 -41.08 -14.71 2.05
N GLU A 19 -40.43 -15.03 3.18
CA GLU A 19 -39.30 -14.25 3.71
C GLU A 19 -38.05 -14.47 2.88
N ILE A 20 -37.77 -15.70 2.43
CA ILE A 20 -36.66 -16.02 1.51
C ILE A 20 -36.83 -15.25 0.18
N GLY A 21 -38.04 -15.23 -0.38
CA GLY A 21 -38.35 -14.51 -1.61
C GLY A 21 -38.17 -13.00 -1.47
N ARG A 22 -38.61 -12.41 -0.34
CA ARG A 22 -38.38 -10.99 -0.04
C ARG A 22 -36.89 -10.68 0.13
N MET A 23 -36.16 -11.48 0.91
CA MET A 23 -34.71 -11.29 1.11
C MET A 23 -33.91 -11.41 -0.19
N ARG A 24 -34.29 -12.30 -1.12
CA ARG A 24 -33.65 -12.37 -2.44
C ARG A 24 -33.83 -11.09 -3.24
N LYS A 25 -35.06 -10.58 -3.30
CA LYS A 25 -35.38 -9.37 -4.05
C LYS A 25 -34.69 -8.14 -3.44
N ASP A 26 -34.68 -8.05 -2.12
CA ASP A 26 -34.00 -6.97 -1.40
C ASP A 26 -32.47 -7.03 -1.63
N ALA A 27 -31.88 -8.24 -1.57
CA ALA A 27 -30.45 -8.43 -1.88
C ALA A 27 -30.11 -8.03 -3.32
N GLU A 28 -30.95 -8.34 -4.31
CA GLU A 28 -30.74 -7.92 -5.70
C GLU A 28 -30.79 -6.40 -5.86
N VAL A 29 -31.70 -5.72 -5.16
CA VAL A 29 -31.85 -4.26 -5.21
C VAL A 29 -30.68 -3.54 -4.52
N HIS A 30 -30.12 -4.15 -3.48
CA HIS A 30 -29.01 -3.57 -2.71
C HIS A 30 -27.61 -4.03 -3.16
N ALA A 31 -27.51 -5.02 -4.05
CA ALA A 31 -26.24 -5.59 -4.49
C ALA A 31 -25.23 -4.54 -5.00
N ASP A 32 -25.69 -3.55 -5.76
CA ASP A 32 -24.82 -2.49 -6.29
C ASP A 32 -24.32 -1.54 -5.20
N GLU A 33 -25.16 -1.24 -4.19
CA GLU A 33 -24.78 -0.39 -3.07
C GLU A 33 -23.82 -1.13 -2.13
N ASP A 34 -24.13 -2.38 -1.77
CA ASP A 34 -23.25 -3.23 -0.98
C ASP A 34 -21.89 -3.40 -1.65
N ARG A 35 -21.86 -3.55 -2.98
CA ARG A 35 -20.63 -3.62 -3.75
C ARG A 35 -19.83 -2.31 -3.66
N ARG A 36 -20.47 -1.14 -3.77
CA ARG A 36 -19.79 0.15 -3.62
C ARG A 36 -19.20 0.33 -2.23
N GLN A 37 -19.96 -0.02 -1.20
CA GLN A 37 -19.51 0.05 0.20
C GLN A 37 -18.33 -0.91 0.45
N PHE A 38 -18.39 -2.11 -0.11
CA PHE A 38 -17.29 -3.07 -0.06
C PHE A 38 -16.03 -2.51 -0.72
N GLU A 39 -16.14 -2.01 -1.95
CA GLU A 39 -15.00 -1.45 -2.69
C GLU A 39 -14.41 -0.20 -2.01
N LEU A 40 -15.25 0.61 -1.35
CA LEU A 40 -14.80 1.75 -0.54
C LEU A 40 -14.03 1.28 0.70
N ALA A 41 -14.55 0.28 1.42
CA ALA A 41 -13.89 -0.29 2.59
C ALA A 41 -12.54 -0.93 2.23
N GLU A 42 -12.48 -1.66 1.11
CA GLU A 42 -11.23 -2.23 0.59
C GLU A 42 -10.21 -1.13 0.26
N ALA A 43 -10.63 -0.06 -0.42
CA ALA A 43 -9.77 1.08 -0.73
C ALA A 43 -9.22 1.76 0.53
N ARG A 44 -10.06 1.93 1.57
CA ARG A 44 -9.63 2.49 2.87
C ARG A 44 -8.58 1.59 3.55
N ASN A 45 -8.83 0.28 3.58
CA ASN A 45 -7.90 -0.67 4.21
C ASN A 45 -6.54 -0.71 3.49
N GLN A 46 -6.55 -0.71 2.16
CA GLN A 46 -5.33 -0.65 1.35
C GLN A 46 -4.56 0.65 1.61
N ALA A 47 -5.26 1.78 1.66
CA ALA A 47 -4.67 3.09 1.92
C ALA A 47 -4.03 3.17 3.31
N GLU A 48 -4.71 2.68 4.35
CA GLU A 48 -4.17 2.63 5.72
C GLU A 48 -2.96 1.73 5.83
N HIS A 49 -3.01 0.55 5.21
CA HIS A 49 -1.89 -0.38 5.18
C HIS A 49 -0.65 0.26 4.53
N LEU A 50 -0.83 0.95 3.40
CA LEU A 50 0.27 1.65 2.73
C LEU A 50 0.83 2.77 3.62
N CYS A 51 -0.02 3.62 4.20
CA CYS A 51 0.43 4.68 5.12
C CYS A 51 1.29 4.10 6.25
N TYR A 52 0.82 3.04 6.90
CA TYR A 52 1.56 2.38 7.97
C TYR A 52 2.91 1.84 7.50
N SER A 53 2.94 1.17 6.33
CA SER A 53 4.17 0.62 5.76
C SER A 53 5.21 1.71 5.47
N VAL A 54 4.78 2.84 4.91
CA VAL A 54 5.66 3.96 4.59
C VAL A 54 6.16 4.65 5.87
N GLU A 55 5.27 4.93 6.83
CA GLU A 55 5.66 5.49 8.13
C GLU A 55 6.69 4.62 8.85
N LYS A 56 6.49 3.30 8.80
CA LYS A 56 7.43 2.34 9.36
C LYS A 56 8.80 2.42 8.66
N ALA A 57 8.83 2.43 7.33
CA ALA A 57 10.07 2.54 6.57
C ALA A 57 10.82 3.86 6.86
N MET A 58 10.10 4.97 6.97
CA MET A 58 10.67 6.27 7.34
C MET A 58 11.30 6.24 8.73
N LYS A 59 10.66 5.54 9.67
CA LYS A 59 11.15 5.39 11.05
C LYS A 59 12.38 4.46 11.13
N GLU A 60 12.38 3.37 10.37
CA GLU A 60 13.51 2.42 10.32
C GLU A 60 14.78 3.03 9.70
N HIS A 61 14.63 4.08 8.89
CA HIS A 61 15.73 4.81 8.27
C HIS A 61 15.87 6.24 8.82
N GLU A 62 15.27 6.57 9.96
CA GLU A 62 15.17 7.95 10.44
C GLU A 62 16.53 8.65 10.64
N ASP A 63 17.57 7.86 10.91
CA ASP A 63 18.97 8.22 11.11
C ASP A 63 19.69 8.61 9.80
N LYS A 64 19.20 8.09 8.67
CA LYS A 64 19.77 8.33 7.33
C LYS A 64 19.00 9.37 6.52
N LEU A 65 17.93 9.91 7.09
CA LEU A 65 16.98 10.79 6.42
C LEU A 65 17.02 12.19 7.00
N THR A 66 17.06 13.18 6.11
CA THR A 66 16.87 14.58 6.47
C THR A 66 15.38 14.90 6.57
N ASP A 67 15.04 16.02 7.21
CA ASP A 67 13.65 16.47 7.27
C ASP A 67 13.07 16.77 5.88
N ALA A 68 13.91 17.23 4.95
CA ALA A 68 13.54 17.43 3.56
C ALA A 68 13.21 16.12 2.82
N ASP A 69 13.85 15.01 3.20
CA ASP A 69 13.55 13.68 2.65
C ASP A 69 12.21 13.13 3.19
N LYS A 70 11.87 13.50 4.44
CA LYS A 70 10.66 13.02 5.15
C LYS A 70 9.42 13.82 4.77
N GLU A 71 9.55 15.12 4.54
CA GLU A 71 8.44 16.06 4.34
C GLU A 71 7.48 15.65 3.19
N PRO A 72 7.94 15.23 1.99
CA PRO A 72 7.04 14.82 0.92
C PRO A 72 6.20 13.59 1.28
N LEU A 73 6.81 12.61 1.97
CA LEU A 73 6.11 11.41 2.41
C LEU A 73 5.11 11.72 3.51
N SER A 74 5.50 12.50 4.51
CA SER A 74 4.58 12.91 5.60
C SER A 74 3.36 13.64 5.05
N LYS A 75 3.54 14.57 4.10
CA LYS A 75 2.42 15.27 3.45
C LYS A 75 1.53 14.32 2.65
N ALA A 76 2.11 13.36 1.93
CA ALA A 76 1.35 12.37 1.18
C ALA A 76 0.54 11.44 2.12
N ILE A 77 1.14 11.00 3.23
CA ILE A 77 0.46 10.20 4.27
C ILE A 77 -0.70 10.98 4.88
N GLU A 78 -0.49 12.26 5.25
CA GLU A 78 -1.55 13.12 5.79
C GLU A 78 -2.72 13.27 4.79
N ARG A 79 -2.40 13.44 3.52
CA ARG A 79 -3.39 13.56 2.46
C ARG A 79 -4.21 12.29 2.30
N VAL A 80 -3.57 11.12 2.30
CA VAL A 80 -4.28 9.83 2.30
C VAL A 80 -5.17 9.71 3.54
N ARG A 81 -4.65 10.00 4.73
CA ARG A 81 -5.40 9.98 5.99
C ARG A 81 -6.61 10.92 6.00
N GLU A 82 -6.53 12.03 5.29
CA GLU A 82 -7.67 12.93 5.15
C GLU A 82 -8.70 12.39 4.16
N LYS A 83 -8.27 11.81 3.03
CA LYS A 83 -9.18 11.25 2.03
C LYS A 83 -9.94 10.02 2.50
N ILE A 84 -9.32 9.15 3.29
CA ILE A 84 -9.99 7.94 3.80
C ILE A 84 -11.17 8.24 4.75
N LYS A 85 -11.21 9.44 5.35
CA LYS A 85 -12.35 9.89 6.18
C LYS A 85 -13.61 10.19 5.36
N GLY A 86 -13.46 10.45 4.06
CA GLY A 86 -14.56 10.67 3.13
C GLY A 86 -15.03 9.38 2.47
N GLU A 87 -16.05 9.49 1.61
CA GLU A 87 -16.67 8.36 0.90
C GLU A 87 -16.32 8.31 -0.59
N ASP A 88 -15.42 9.20 -1.03
CA ASP A 88 -14.96 9.27 -2.42
C ASP A 88 -13.81 8.28 -2.67
N LYS A 89 -14.17 7.12 -3.20
CA LYS A 89 -13.24 6.06 -3.57
C LYS A 89 -12.17 6.52 -4.56
N ASP A 90 -12.51 7.39 -5.52
CA ASP A 90 -11.56 7.84 -6.53
C ASP A 90 -10.57 8.85 -5.94
N ALA A 91 -11.03 9.70 -5.02
CA ALA A 91 -10.14 10.58 -4.25
C ALA A 91 -9.17 9.78 -3.36
N ILE A 92 -9.63 8.69 -2.73
CA ILE A 92 -8.76 7.79 -1.95
C ILE A 92 -7.71 7.17 -2.86
N LYS A 93 -8.11 6.60 -4.01
CA LYS A 93 -7.19 6.00 -4.97
C LYS A 93 -6.15 7.00 -5.49
N SER A 94 -6.58 8.22 -5.83
CA SER A 94 -5.65 9.26 -6.27
C SER A 94 -4.62 9.59 -5.20
N ALA A 95 -5.05 9.72 -3.93
CA ALA A 95 -4.13 10.00 -2.83
C ALA A 95 -3.17 8.83 -2.57
N VAL A 96 -3.65 7.58 -2.69
CA VAL A 96 -2.80 6.38 -2.60
C VAL A 96 -1.73 6.38 -3.70
N ASN A 97 -2.10 6.68 -4.95
CA ASN A 97 -1.14 6.77 -6.05
C ASN A 97 -0.08 7.86 -5.81
N GLU A 98 -0.48 9.02 -5.27
CA GLU A 98 0.47 10.09 -4.88
C GLU A 98 1.45 9.60 -3.81
N LEU A 99 0.98 8.85 -2.80
CA LEU A 99 1.82 8.24 -1.77
C LEU A 99 2.77 7.18 -2.34
N GLU A 100 2.31 6.34 -3.26
CA GLU A 100 3.15 5.35 -3.94
C GLU A 100 4.27 6.02 -4.74
N GLN A 101 3.97 7.08 -5.49
CA GLN A 101 4.98 7.84 -6.24
C GLN A 101 6.02 8.47 -5.31
N ALA A 102 5.58 9.08 -4.21
CA ALA A 102 6.50 9.62 -3.21
C ALA A 102 7.37 8.52 -2.59
N ASN A 103 6.78 7.35 -2.28
CA ASN A 103 7.50 6.21 -1.73
C ASN A 103 8.52 5.61 -2.71
N GLN A 104 8.21 5.58 -4.00
CA GLN A 104 9.16 5.15 -5.03
C GLN A 104 10.34 6.11 -5.14
N ALA A 105 10.09 7.42 -5.17
CA ALA A 105 11.14 8.44 -5.17
C ALA A 105 12.05 8.32 -3.93
N PHE A 106 11.44 8.14 -2.76
CA PHE A 106 12.15 7.89 -1.51
C PHE A 106 13.02 6.63 -1.56
N SER A 107 12.45 5.52 -2.04
CA SER A 107 13.17 4.24 -2.16
C SER A 107 14.37 4.36 -3.10
N LYS A 108 14.21 5.10 -4.21
CA LYS A 108 15.30 5.41 -5.14
C LYS A 108 16.42 6.20 -4.46
N MET A 109 16.08 7.28 -3.73
CA MET A 109 17.08 8.07 -3.01
C MET A 109 17.82 7.25 -1.96
N LEU A 110 17.12 6.37 -1.23
CA LEU A 110 17.74 5.50 -0.24
C LEU A 110 18.72 4.51 -0.90
N TYR A 111 18.35 3.93 -2.04
CA TYR A 111 19.21 3.04 -2.81
C TYR A 111 20.46 3.76 -3.35
N GLU A 112 20.29 4.95 -3.94
CA GLU A 112 21.40 5.79 -4.43
C GLU A 112 22.37 6.17 -3.29
N ARG A 113 21.82 6.50 -2.11
CA ARG A 113 22.63 6.82 -0.92
C ARG A 113 23.34 5.59 -0.35
N ALA A 114 22.72 4.41 -0.42
CA ALA A 114 23.35 3.16 -0.03
C ALA A 114 24.49 2.77 -0.97
N GLN A 115 24.32 2.95 -2.29
CA GLN A 115 25.40 2.73 -3.27
C GLN A 115 26.56 3.73 -3.09
N SER A 116 26.24 4.99 -2.80
CA SER A 116 27.26 6.04 -2.54
C SER A 116 28.00 5.84 -1.21
N SER A 117 27.40 5.11 -0.27
CA SER A 117 28.03 4.72 1.02
C SER A 117 28.76 3.38 0.95
N GLY A 118 28.72 2.69 -0.19
CA GLY A 118 29.40 1.42 -0.48
C GLY A 118 30.84 1.58 -1.00
N GLY A 119 31.53 2.63 -0.56
CA GLY A 119 32.94 2.91 -0.85
C GLY A 119 33.90 2.50 0.26
N ASP A 120 33.48 1.73 1.26
CA ASP A 120 34.37 1.13 2.26
C ASP A 120 34.40 -0.39 2.06
N THR A 121 35.41 -0.80 1.30
CA THR A 121 35.80 -2.19 1.11
C THR A 121 36.61 -2.59 2.34
N ASP A 122 35.99 -3.17 3.37
CA ASP A 122 36.73 -3.96 4.34
C ASP A 122 37.09 -5.31 3.71
N GLY A 123 38.39 -5.60 3.71
CA GLY A 123 39.00 -6.64 2.90
C GLY A 123 38.78 -8.05 3.43
N GLY A 124 38.46 -8.96 2.51
CA GLY A 124 38.59 -10.39 2.79
C GLY A 124 37.84 -11.31 1.85
N ALA A 125 38.30 -11.45 0.60
CA ALA A 125 38.31 -12.73 -0.12
C ALA A 125 38.91 -12.59 -1.53
N SER A 126 39.79 -13.53 -1.86
CA SER A 126 40.46 -13.71 -3.14
C SER A 126 39.53 -13.71 -4.37
N ALA A 127 40.06 -13.13 -5.46
CA ALA A 127 39.64 -13.20 -6.86
C ALA A 127 39.47 -14.66 -7.40
N PRO A 128 38.90 -14.93 -8.62
CA PRO A 128 38.80 -14.00 -9.75
C PRO A 128 37.55 -14.05 -10.67
N LYS A 129 37.41 -12.94 -11.43
CA LYS A 129 36.85 -12.76 -12.79
C LYS A 129 35.59 -13.53 -13.22
N GLY A 130 34.57 -12.76 -13.58
CA GLY A 130 33.59 -13.07 -14.63
C GLY A 130 32.90 -11.78 -15.04
N ASP A 131 33.13 -11.36 -16.28
CA ASP A 131 32.38 -10.28 -16.95
C ASP A 131 30.88 -10.57 -16.90
N ASP A 132 30.06 -9.56 -16.60
CA ASP A 132 28.76 -9.41 -17.24
C ASP A 132 28.40 -7.91 -17.28
N ASP A 133 28.80 -7.29 -18.37
CA ASP A 133 28.15 -6.12 -18.95
C ASP A 133 26.66 -6.43 -19.15
N THR A 134 25.76 -5.75 -18.43
CA THR A 134 24.49 -5.22 -18.98
C THR A 134 23.63 -4.60 -17.89
N ILE A 135 23.55 -3.26 -17.86
CA ILE A 135 22.25 -2.60 -17.72
C ILE A 135 22.19 -1.49 -18.76
N ASP A 136 21.35 -1.76 -19.75
CA ASP A 136 21.00 -0.98 -20.93
C ASP A 136 20.50 0.42 -20.53
N ALA A 137 21.32 1.45 -20.77
CA ALA A 137 20.96 2.84 -20.55
C ALA A 137 20.56 3.49 -21.87
N GLU A 138 19.38 3.16 -22.37
CA GLU A 138 18.76 3.86 -23.51
C GLU A 138 17.62 4.76 -23.00
N PHE A 139 17.94 6.03 -22.77
CA PHE A 139 16.94 7.09 -22.78
C PHE A 139 17.55 8.34 -23.44
N GLU A 140 17.58 8.34 -24.77
CA GLU A 140 17.80 9.55 -25.55
C GLU A 140 16.43 10.10 -25.99
N VAL A 141 15.87 11.01 -25.20
CA VAL A 141 14.85 11.94 -25.69
C VAL A 141 15.59 13.18 -26.15
N LYS A 142 15.68 13.34 -27.47
CA LYS A 142 16.06 14.61 -28.08
C LYS A 142 14.93 15.07 -28.99
N GLU A 143 14.08 15.95 -28.46
CA GLU A 143 13.24 16.82 -29.27
C GLU A 143 14.11 17.81 -30.05
N SER A 144 13.92 17.86 -31.36
CA SER A 144 14.01 19.05 -32.24
C SER A 144 13.48 18.68 -33.63
#